data_AF-A0A4V1Q5G4-F1
#
_entry.id   AF-A0A4V1Q5G4-F1
#
_cell.length_a   1.000
_cell.length_b   1.000
_cell.length_c   1.000
_cell.angle_alpha   90.00
_cell.angle_beta   90.00
_cell.angle_gamma   90.00
#
_symmetry.space_group_name_H-M   'P 1'
#
loop_
_entity.id
_entity.type
_entity.pdbx_description
1 polymer ?
#
loop_
_entity_poly.entity_id
_entity_poly.type
_entity_poly.pdbx_seq_one_letter_code
_entity_poly.pdbx_strand_id
1 'polypeptide(L)'
;MAAPTPQLPQRFAQIKQDIAASYPDFEKQATEAWTEIIHELNKAAETIGSQGPDFIPQVKFKDLDNLDVATIENIRRVGTVVIRDIVDDPDAIKWREELKTFVKEHPEVDGGLLTFLLPAVFGDPHTRTTGVPEQDKQFFHLFWTKPQVQARSHPNLLTATKWLNQLYRSNSDSPSAELDGVDLSTPLTYADRFRIRHPGKAWDLHPPHIDGALN
;
A
#
# COMPACT_ATOMS: atom_id res chain seq x y z
N MET A 1 15.32 -10.41 26.89
CA MET A 1 13.97 -10.63 27.45
C MET A 1 13.00 -9.85 26.58
N ALA A 2 11.96 -10.48 26.02
CA ALA A 2 10.96 -9.75 25.24
C ALA A 2 10.26 -8.71 26.13
N ALA A 3 9.95 -7.54 25.59
CA ALA A 3 9.18 -6.54 26.33
C ALA A 3 7.82 -7.16 26.75
N PRO A 4 7.32 -6.84 27.96
CA PRO A 4 6.01 -7.33 28.38
C PRO A 4 4.95 -6.87 27.39
N THR A 5 4.08 -7.79 26.96
CA THR A 5 2.97 -7.48 26.07
C THR A 5 2.08 -6.43 26.75
N PRO A 6 1.83 -5.26 26.14
CA PRO A 6 0.99 -4.24 26.74
C PRO A 6 -0.41 -4.80 26.99
N GLN A 7 -0.94 -4.58 28.20
CA GLN A 7 -2.30 -4.99 28.52
C GLN A 7 -3.29 -4.10 27.76
N LEU A 8 -4.08 -4.73 26.89
CA LEU A 8 -5.17 -4.05 26.20
C LEU A 8 -6.41 -3.94 27.11
N PRO A 9 -7.27 -2.93 26.90
CA PRO A 9 -8.52 -2.80 27.64
C PRO A 9 -9.39 -4.07 27.59
N GLN A 10 -10.12 -4.34 28.67
CA GLN A 10 -10.95 -5.54 28.84
C GLN A 10 -11.96 -5.78 27.70
N ARG A 11 -12.42 -4.72 27.01
CA ARG A 11 -13.31 -4.84 25.84
C ARG A 11 -12.75 -5.77 24.76
N PHE A 12 -11.43 -5.87 24.61
CA PHE A 12 -10.83 -6.77 23.62
C PHE A 12 -10.92 -8.24 24.03
N ALA A 13 -10.91 -8.53 25.34
CA ALA A 13 -11.19 -9.89 25.83
C ALA A 13 -12.66 -10.24 25.59
N GLN A 14 -13.58 -9.30 25.83
CA GLN A 14 -15.00 -9.50 25.55
C GLN A 14 -15.25 -9.78 24.05
N ILE A 15 -14.65 -9.00 23.15
CA ILE A 15 -14.76 -9.23 21.70
C ILE A 15 -14.28 -10.65 21.33
N LYS A 16 -13.17 -11.13 21.90
CA LYS A 16 -12.70 -12.50 21.66
C LYS A 16 -13.70 -13.55 22.14
N GLN A 17 -14.32 -13.33 23.30
CA GLN A 17 -15.36 -14.22 23.85
C GLN A 17 -16.61 -14.22 22.97
N ASP A 18 -17.04 -13.05 22.50
CA ASP A 18 -18.21 -12.91 21.64
C ASP A 18 -18.00 -13.61 20.30
N ILE A 19 -16.81 -13.46 19.70
CA ILE A 19 -16.43 -14.20 18.48
C ILE A 19 -16.43 -15.70 18.75
N ALA A 20 -15.79 -16.16 19.82
CA ALA A 20 -15.73 -17.59 20.15
C ALA A 20 -17.11 -18.20 20.40
N ALA A 21 -18.02 -17.46 21.04
CA ALA A 21 -19.39 -17.89 21.30
C ALA A 21 -20.26 -17.91 20.03
N SER A 22 -19.90 -17.15 18.98
CA SER A 22 -20.66 -17.09 17.73
C SER A 22 -20.48 -18.32 16.83
N TYR A 23 -19.53 -19.21 17.12
CA TYR A 23 -19.27 -20.43 16.37
C TYR A 23 -19.35 -21.68 17.27
N PRO A 24 -19.99 -22.76 16.83
CA PRO A 24 -19.99 -24.02 17.58
C PRO A 24 -18.59 -24.62 17.62
N ASP A 25 -18.22 -25.27 18.73
CA ASP A 25 -16.92 -25.94 18.91
C ASP A 25 -15.69 -25.09 18.55
N PHE A 26 -15.77 -23.77 18.79
CA PHE A 26 -14.80 -22.78 18.30
C PHE A 26 -13.35 -23.15 18.62
N GLU A 27 -13.04 -23.56 19.85
CA GLU A 27 -11.67 -23.88 20.25
C GLU A 27 -11.06 -24.99 19.39
N LYS A 28 -11.82 -26.08 19.17
CA LYS A 28 -11.38 -27.19 18.35
C LYS A 28 -11.18 -26.73 16.89
N GLN A 29 -12.20 -26.10 16.31
CA GLN A 29 -12.16 -25.69 14.90
C GLN A 29 -11.08 -24.63 14.62
N ALA A 30 -10.92 -23.64 15.51
CA ALA A 30 -9.89 -22.63 15.38
C ALA A 30 -8.48 -23.23 15.53
N THR A 31 -8.30 -24.22 16.42
CA THR A 31 -7.01 -24.91 16.58
C THR A 31 -6.65 -25.73 15.34
N GLU A 32 -7.61 -26.47 14.79
CA GLU A 32 -7.45 -27.25 13.56
C GLU A 32 -7.12 -26.32 12.37
N ALA A 33 -7.94 -25.29 12.14
CA ALA A 33 -7.73 -24.32 11.07
C ALA A 33 -6.40 -23.56 11.21
N TRP A 34 -6.00 -23.17 12.43
CA TRP A 34 -4.71 -22.52 12.66
C TRP A 34 -3.55 -23.44 12.30
N THR A 35 -3.63 -24.72 12.66
CA THR A 35 -2.60 -25.71 12.32
C THR A 35 -2.47 -25.86 10.81
N GLU A 36 -3.58 -25.92 10.08
CA GLU A 36 -3.61 -25.97 8.61
C GLU A 36 -3.01 -24.70 7.99
N ILE A 37 -3.38 -23.52 8.48
CA ILE A 37 -2.87 -22.23 8.00
C ILE A 37 -1.34 -22.15 8.16
N ILE A 38 -0.79 -22.56 9.31
CA ILE A 38 0.65 -22.54 9.54
C ILE A 38 1.38 -23.51 8.59
N HIS A 39 0.80 -24.68 8.31
CA HIS A 39 1.36 -25.62 7.34
C HIS A 39 1.41 -25.05 5.92
N GLU A 40 0.31 -24.46 5.46
CA GLU A 40 0.27 -23.81 4.14
C GLU A 40 1.16 -22.56 4.07
N LEU A 41 1.27 -21.79 5.16
CA LEU A 41 2.16 -20.65 5.25
C LEU A 41 3.63 -21.05 5.10
N ASN A 42 4.05 -22.17 5.70
CA ASN A 42 5.42 -22.69 5.55
C ASN A 42 5.73 -23.03 4.09
N LYS A 43 4.82 -23.71 3.39
CA LYS A 43 4.97 -24.02 1.96
C LYS A 43 5.06 -22.74 1.12
N ALA A 44 4.22 -21.76 1.42
CA ALA A 44 4.24 -20.46 0.73
C ALA A 44 5.57 -19.74 0.96
N ALA A 45 6.07 -19.71 2.20
CA ALA A 45 7.34 -19.08 2.55
C ALA A 45 8.54 -19.73 1.84
N GLU A 46 8.58 -21.06 1.76
CA GLU A 46 9.61 -21.79 0.99
C GLU A 46 9.56 -21.44 -0.50
N THR A 47 8.35 -21.42 -1.07
CA THR A 47 8.13 -21.09 -2.48
C THR A 47 8.59 -19.65 -2.78
N ILE A 48 8.18 -18.68 -1.95
CA ILE A 48 8.60 -17.28 -2.08
C ILE A 48 10.11 -17.15 -1.91
N GLY A 49 10.69 -17.83 -0.91
CA GLY A 49 12.13 -17.79 -0.64
C GLY A 49 12.97 -18.34 -1.80
N SER A 50 12.50 -19.38 -2.48
CA SER A 50 13.19 -19.98 -3.63
C SER A 50 13.06 -19.17 -4.93
N GLN A 51 11.93 -18.48 -5.15
CA GLN A 51 11.70 -17.66 -6.35
C GLN A 51 12.24 -16.23 -6.20
N GLY A 52 12.38 -15.74 -4.97
CA GLY A 52 12.88 -14.39 -4.71
C GLY A 52 12.02 -13.30 -5.38
N PRO A 53 12.64 -12.26 -5.98
CA PRO A 53 11.89 -11.15 -6.61
C PRO A 53 10.96 -11.57 -7.75
N ASP A 54 11.24 -12.70 -8.42
CA ASP A 54 10.46 -13.17 -9.56
C ASP A 54 9.10 -13.76 -9.15
N PHE A 55 8.86 -13.96 -7.85
CA PHE A 55 7.57 -14.37 -7.32
C PHE A 55 6.47 -13.31 -7.58
N ILE A 56 6.84 -12.03 -7.69
CA ILE A 56 5.88 -10.95 -7.96
C ILE A 56 5.58 -10.92 -9.47
N PRO A 57 4.31 -11.11 -9.89
CA PRO A 57 3.92 -11.03 -11.29
C PRO A 57 4.30 -9.69 -11.92
N GLN A 58 4.79 -9.72 -13.15
CA GLN A 58 5.16 -8.51 -13.90
C GLN A 58 4.53 -8.53 -15.28
N VAL A 59 3.82 -7.47 -15.62
CA VAL A 59 3.10 -7.32 -16.90
C VAL A 59 3.44 -5.96 -17.52
N LYS A 60 3.19 -5.78 -18.81
CA LYS A 60 3.33 -4.47 -19.45
C LYS A 60 1.97 -3.80 -19.56
N PHE A 61 1.93 -2.49 -19.45
CA PHE A 61 0.72 -1.70 -19.56
C PHE A 61 -0.05 -2.00 -20.87
N LYS A 62 0.65 -2.11 -22.00
CA LYS A 62 0.05 -2.41 -23.30
C LYS A 62 -0.63 -3.79 -23.40
N ASP A 63 -0.29 -4.71 -22.50
CA ASP A 63 -0.75 -6.10 -22.55
C ASP A 63 -1.94 -6.35 -21.60
N LEU A 64 -2.33 -5.36 -20.77
CA LEU A 64 -3.34 -5.51 -19.69
C LEU A 64 -4.69 -6.06 -20.17
N ASP A 65 -5.14 -5.69 -21.37
CA ASP A 65 -6.41 -6.15 -21.93
C ASP A 65 -6.32 -7.57 -22.55
N ASN A 66 -5.12 -8.13 -22.68
CA ASN A 66 -4.86 -9.38 -23.37
C ASN A 66 -4.15 -10.43 -22.50
N LEU A 67 -4.12 -10.23 -21.18
CA LEU A 67 -3.54 -11.19 -20.25
C LEU A 67 -4.38 -12.46 -20.20
N ASP A 68 -3.71 -13.61 -20.16
CA ASP A 68 -4.40 -14.88 -20.01
C ASP A 68 -4.98 -15.06 -18.60
N VAL A 69 -5.96 -15.96 -18.49
CA VAL A 69 -6.66 -16.23 -17.22
C VAL A 69 -5.67 -16.69 -16.14
N ALA A 70 -4.65 -17.46 -16.50
CA ALA A 70 -3.65 -17.96 -15.56
C ALA A 70 -2.84 -16.81 -14.93
N THR A 71 -2.46 -15.81 -15.72
CA THR A 71 -1.75 -14.61 -15.26
C THR A 71 -2.62 -13.79 -14.33
N ILE A 72 -3.89 -13.58 -14.68
CA ILE A 72 -4.83 -12.84 -13.82
C ILE A 72 -5.05 -13.58 -12.48
N GLU A 73 -5.26 -14.89 -12.51
CA GLU A 73 -5.43 -15.68 -11.28
C GLU A 73 -4.14 -15.72 -10.45
N ASN A 74 -2.96 -15.73 -11.07
CA ASN A 74 -1.70 -15.60 -10.36
C ASN A 74 -1.57 -14.23 -9.66
N ILE A 75 -1.95 -13.14 -10.35
CA ILE A 75 -1.98 -11.79 -9.76
C ILE A 75 -2.92 -11.75 -8.54
N ARG A 76 -4.11 -12.34 -8.63
CA ARG A 76 -5.04 -12.45 -7.49
C ARG A 76 -4.45 -13.28 -6.35
N ARG A 77 -3.80 -14.40 -6.68
CA ARG A 77 -3.22 -15.33 -5.69
C ARG A 77 -2.06 -14.71 -4.91
N VAL A 78 -1.22 -13.94 -5.58
CA VAL A 78 -0.06 -13.24 -4.99
C VAL A 78 -0.50 -11.95 -4.29
N GLY A 79 -1.55 -11.30 -4.78
CA GLY A 79 -2.09 -10.05 -4.22
C GLY A 79 -1.26 -8.80 -4.56
N THR A 80 -0.26 -8.92 -5.45
CA THR A 80 0.56 -7.81 -5.93
C THR A 80 0.94 -8.00 -7.41
N VAL A 81 1.27 -6.91 -8.11
CA VAL A 81 1.72 -6.93 -9.51
C VAL A 81 2.58 -5.71 -9.82
N VAL A 82 3.61 -5.89 -10.64
CA VAL A 82 4.35 -4.80 -11.29
C VAL A 82 3.79 -4.58 -12.70
N ILE A 83 3.26 -3.39 -12.96
CA ILE A 83 2.85 -2.97 -14.30
C ILE A 83 3.94 -2.07 -14.86
N ARG A 84 4.66 -2.56 -15.88
CA ARG A 84 5.76 -1.86 -16.56
C ARG A 84 5.20 -0.94 -17.64
N ASP A 85 5.98 0.10 -17.97
CA ASP A 85 5.74 0.99 -19.11
C ASP A 85 4.38 1.73 -19.02
N ILE A 86 3.93 2.11 -17.82
CA ILE A 86 2.72 2.95 -17.64
C ILE A 86 2.98 4.36 -18.18
N VAL A 87 4.15 4.91 -17.89
CA VAL A 87 4.59 6.24 -18.32
C VAL A 87 5.97 6.11 -18.92
N ASP A 88 6.27 6.90 -19.95
CA ASP A 88 7.58 6.91 -20.58
C ASP A 88 8.67 7.43 -19.62
N ASP A 89 9.86 6.82 -19.69
CA ASP A 89 11.00 7.18 -18.84
C ASP A 89 11.34 8.68 -18.85
N PRO A 90 11.33 9.41 -19.99
CA PRO A 90 11.62 10.84 -19.99
C PRO A 90 10.63 11.67 -19.16
N ASP A 91 9.35 11.30 -19.16
CA ASP A 91 8.32 12.00 -18.38
C ASP A 91 8.49 11.72 -16.88
N ALA A 92 8.74 10.45 -16.52
CA ALA A 92 9.01 10.08 -15.14
C ALA A 92 10.28 10.76 -14.59
N ILE A 93 11.35 10.84 -15.40
CA ILE A 93 12.59 11.55 -15.04
C ILE A 93 12.32 13.04 -14.89
N LYS A 94 11.58 13.65 -15.82
CA LYS A 94 11.22 15.06 -15.75
C LYS A 94 10.43 15.38 -14.48
N TRP A 95 9.41 14.60 -14.16
CA TRP A 95 8.64 14.76 -12.93
C TRP A 95 9.52 14.68 -11.68
N ARG A 96 10.47 13.74 -11.63
CA ARG A 96 11.43 13.64 -10.54
C ARG A 96 12.28 14.91 -10.40
N GLU A 97 12.81 15.45 -11.49
CA GLU A 97 13.62 16.68 -11.44
C GLU A 97 12.79 17.92 -11.12
N GLU A 98 11.54 18.00 -11.60
CA GLU A 98 10.60 19.07 -11.22
C GLU A 98 10.27 19.01 -9.71
N LEU A 99 10.08 17.82 -9.12
CA LEU A 99 9.88 17.66 -7.68
C LEU A 99 11.10 18.12 -6.86
N LYS A 100 12.31 17.75 -7.28
CA LYS A 100 13.55 18.20 -6.62
C LYS A 100 13.71 19.71 -6.70
N THR A 101 13.42 20.29 -7.87
CA THR A 101 13.50 21.73 -8.11
C THR A 101 12.48 22.46 -7.22
N PHE A 102 11.25 21.97 -7.17
CA PHE A 102 10.19 22.54 -6.32
C PHE A 102 10.61 22.57 -4.84
N VAL A 103 11.11 21.45 -4.30
CA VAL A 103 11.60 21.38 -2.91
C VAL A 103 12.74 22.36 -2.65
N LYS A 104 13.64 22.54 -3.62
CA LYS A 104 14.79 23.45 -3.49
C LYS A 104 14.38 24.92 -3.54
N GLU A 105 13.44 25.27 -4.41
CA GLU A 105 12.98 26.64 -4.64
C GLU A 105 11.95 27.12 -3.61
N HIS A 106 11.24 26.18 -2.98
CA HIS A 106 10.20 26.46 -2.00
C HIS A 106 10.52 25.87 -0.63
N PRO A 107 11.67 26.22 -0.02
CA PRO A 107 12.01 25.76 1.30
C PRO A 107 10.95 26.21 2.32
N GLU A 108 10.14 27.24 2.10
CA GLU A 108 9.14 27.74 3.04
C GLU A 108 7.80 26.98 3.04
N VAL A 109 7.53 26.12 2.04
CA VAL A 109 6.20 25.52 1.87
C VAL A 109 5.95 24.42 2.91
N ASP A 110 5.04 24.69 3.85
CA ASP A 110 4.52 23.69 4.79
C ASP A 110 3.57 22.71 4.09
N GLY A 111 3.76 21.42 4.36
CA GLY A 111 2.93 20.32 3.88
C GLY A 111 1.56 20.20 4.53
N GLY A 112 1.25 21.04 5.53
CA GLY A 112 -0.12 21.26 6.00
C GLY A 112 -0.35 20.96 7.48
N LEU A 113 -1.62 21.09 7.88
CA LEU A 113 -2.10 21.16 9.28
C LEU A 113 -1.60 20.03 10.22
N LEU A 114 -1.25 18.86 9.67
CA LEU A 114 -0.76 17.71 10.45
C LEU A 114 0.59 17.98 11.12
N THR A 115 1.45 18.83 10.53
CA THR A 115 2.74 19.24 11.13
C THR A 115 2.53 20.01 12.42
N PHE A 116 1.50 20.87 12.47
CA PHE A 116 1.13 21.62 13.67
C PHE A 116 0.56 20.73 14.78
N LEU A 117 -0.16 19.66 14.43
CA LEU A 117 -0.86 18.81 15.39
C LEU A 117 0.03 17.72 16.00
N LEU A 118 1.08 17.27 15.30
CA LEU A 118 1.95 16.17 15.73
C LEU A 118 3.45 16.43 15.45
N PRO A 119 4.06 17.47 16.07
CA PRO A 119 5.45 17.86 15.81
C PRO A 119 6.48 16.78 16.19
N ALA A 120 6.18 15.94 17.17
CA ALA A 120 7.04 14.81 17.57
C ALA A 120 7.13 13.70 16.50
N VAL A 121 6.19 13.66 15.56
CA VAL A 121 6.12 12.66 14.47
C VAL A 121 6.52 13.27 13.13
N PHE A 122 6.22 14.56 12.92
CA PHE A 122 6.35 15.21 11.61
C PHE A 122 7.37 16.37 11.55
N GLY A 123 8.07 16.68 12.64
CA GLY A 123 9.13 17.71 12.69
C GLY A 123 8.67 19.05 13.27
N ASP A 124 9.60 19.99 13.45
CA ASP A 124 9.31 21.34 13.95
C ASP A 124 8.41 22.11 12.95
N PRO A 125 7.24 22.65 13.36
CA PRO A 125 6.40 23.47 12.49
C PRO A 125 7.08 24.76 11.97
N HIS A 126 8.24 25.13 12.54
CA HIS A 126 9.06 26.25 12.06
C HIS A 126 10.10 25.84 11.01
N THR A 127 10.24 24.54 10.68
CA THR A 127 11.16 24.07 9.64
C THR A 127 10.47 23.86 8.28
N ARG A 128 10.68 24.88 7.44
CA ARG A 128 10.94 24.85 5.99
C ARG A 128 10.75 23.49 5.27
N THR A 129 9.79 23.33 4.34
CA THR A 129 9.42 22.10 3.59
C THR A 129 9.33 20.88 4.48
N THR A 130 8.11 20.51 4.87
CA THR A 130 7.90 19.41 5.80
C THR A 130 8.24 18.06 5.21
N GLY A 131 8.95 17.26 5.99
CA GLY A 131 9.42 15.95 5.56
C GLY A 131 10.16 15.22 6.65
N VAL A 132 10.32 13.90 6.49
CA VAL A 132 10.99 13.05 7.48
C VAL A 132 12.15 12.26 6.86
N PRO A 133 13.26 12.06 7.61
CA PRO A 133 13.62 12.76 8.86
C PRO A 133 13.97 14.25 8.62
N GLU A 134 13.83 15.07 9.66
CA GLU A 134 13.94 16.54 9.56
C GLU A 134 15.26 17.06 8.97
N GLN A 135 16.38 16.42 9.34
CA GLN A 135 17.74 16.82 8.93
C GLN A 135 18.21 16.13 7.63
N ASP A 136 17.44 15.18 7.11
CA ASP A 136 17.74 14.41 5.88
C ASP A 136 16.42 14.01 5.22
N LYS A 137 15.67 15.00 4.74
CA LYS A 137 14.30 14.79 4.25
C LYS A 137 14.30 13.85 3.06
N GLN A 138 13.66 12.71 3.23
CA GLN A 138 13.48 11.72 2.18
C GLN A 138 11.99 11.48 1.89
N PHE A 139 11.12 11.66 2.87
CA PHE A 139 9.68 11.81 2.66
C PHE A 139 9.32 13.29 2.63
N PHE A 140 8.50 13.70 1.68
CA PHE A 140 8.05 15.09 1.53
C PHE A 140 6.55 15.14 1.68
N HIS A 141 6.05 15.92 2.66
CA HIS A 141 4.61 16.05 2.90
C HIS A 141 3.95 17.04 1.95
N LEU A 142 4.29 16.94 0.67
CA LEU A 142 3.71 17.78 -0.38
C LEU A 142 2.71 16.93 -1.15
N PHE A 143 1.57 17.53 -1.50
CA PHE A 143 0.45 16.79 -2.06
C PHE A 143 0.05 17.28 -3.45
N TRP A 144 0.30 18.54 -3.78
CA TRP A 144 -0.29 19.21 -4.95
C TRP A 144 0.74 19.80 -5.91
N THR A 145 1.98 19.32 -5.88
CA THR A 145 2.98 19.76 -6.87
C THR A 145 2.51 19.38 -8.28
N LYS A 146 2.90 20.18 -9.28
CA LYS A 146 2.55 19.92 -10.69
C LYS A 146 2.86 18.47 -11.12
N PRO A 147 4.03 17.88 -10.82
CA PRO A 147 4.31 16.48 -11.17
C PRO A 147 3.35 15.48 -10.52
N GLN A 148 2.98 15.69 -9.24
CA GLN A 148 2.05 14.80 -8.55
C GLN A 148 0.65 14.84 -9.18
N VAL A 149 0.16 16.04 -9.52
CA VAL A 149 -1.15 16.19 -10.18
C VAL A 149 -1.11 15.56 -11.57
N GLN A 150 -0.08 15.85 -12.37
CA GLN A 150 0.07 15.29 -13.72
C GLN A 150 0.17 13.77 -13.71
N ALA A 151 0.96 13.19 -12.81
CA ALA A 151 1.11 11.74 -12.69
C ALA A 151 -0.23 11.08 -12.33
N ARG A 152 -0.96 11.62 -11.34
CA ARG A 152 -2.27 11.08 -10.91
C ARG A 152 -3.34 11.17 -12.01
N SER A 153 -3.30 12.21 -12.83
CA SER A 153 -4.23 12.39 -13.95
C SER A 153 -3.74 11.75 -15.26
N HIS A 154 -2.61 11.03 -15.26
CA HIS A 154 -2.07 10.45 -16.48
C HIS A 154 -3.03 9.39 -17.05
N PRO A 155 -3.40 9.44 -18.35
CA PRO A 155 -4.39 8.52 -18.91
C PRO A 155 -4.06 7.04 -18.67
N ASN A 156 -2.79 6.65 -18.84
CA ASN A 156 -2.38 5.27 -18.60
C ASN A 156 -2.46 4.87 -17.13
N LEU A 157 -2.23 5.80 -16.19
CA LEU A 157 -2.37 5.50 -14.76
C LEU A 157 -3.85 5.28 -14.43
N LEU A 158 -4.74 6.14 -14.91
CA LEU A 158 -6.20 5.99 -14.71
C LEU A 158 -6.71 4.68 -15.31
N THR A 159 -6.25 4.31 -16.51
CA THR A 159 -6.56 3.02 -17.15
C THR A 159 -6.05 1.84 -16.32
N ALA A 160 -4.80 1.90 -15.85
CA ALA A 160 -4.22 0.85 -15.01
C ALA A 160 -4.95 0.72 -13.65
N THR A 161 -5.32 1.84 -13.02
CA THR A 161 -6.12 1.83 -11.78
C THR A 161 -7.50 1.23 -12.01
N LYS A 162 -8.18 1.62 -13.10
CA LYS A 162 -9.46 1.00 -13.48
C LYS A 162 -9.30 -0.50 -13.68
N TRP A 163 -8.27 -0.93 -14.41
CA TRP A 163 -7.99 -2.35 -14.64
C TRP A 163 -7.76 -3.12 -13.33
N LEU A 164 -6.98 -2.56 -12.39
CA LEU A 164 -6.77 -3.15 -11.06
C LEU A 164 -8.07 -3.26 -10.26
N ASN A 165 -8.92 -2.24 -10.31
CA ASN A 165 -10.21 -2.25 -9.62
C ASN A 165 -11.11 -3.40 -10.12
N GLN A 166 -11.07 -3.72 -11.42
CA GLN A 166 -11.85 -4.83 -12.00
C GLN A 166 -11.35 -6.23 -11.57
N LEU A 167 -10.24 -6.33 -10.83
CA LEU A 167 -9.80 -7.60 -10.25
C LEU A 167 -10.66 -8.02 -9.05
N TYR A 168 -11.32 -7.07 -8.39
CA TYR A 168 -12.24 -7.30 -7.28
C TYR A 168 -13.57 -7.86 -7.80
N ARG A 169 -14.15 -8.80 -7.04
CA ARG A 169 -15.41 -9.49 -7.38
C ARG A 169 -16.27 -9.58 -6.11
N SER A 170 -17.59 -9.63 -6.27
CA SER A 170 -18.47 -10.01 -5.16
C SER A 170 -18.39 -11.52 -4.89
N ASN A 171 -18.73 -11.94 -3.68
CA ASN A 171 -18.77 -13.35 -3.27
C ASN A 171 -19.95 -14.14 -3.85
N SER A 172 -20.74 -13.56 -4.77
CA SER A 172 -21.77 -14.35 -5.44
C SER A 172 -21.12 -15.21 -6.53
N ASP A 173 -21.64 -16.41 -6.76
CA ASP A 173 -21.18 -17.34 -7.81
C ASP A 173 -21.30 -16.78 -9.25
N SER A 174 -21.65 -15.50 -9.41
CA SER A 174 -21.67 -14.81 -10.69
C SER A 174 -20.38 -13.99 -10.89
N PRO A 175 -19.58 -14.30 -11.92
CA PRO A 175 -18.41 -13.51 -12.32
C PRO A 175 -18.70 -12.03 -12.66
N SER A 176 -19.97 -11.65 -12.78
CA SER A 176 -20.45 -10.32 -13.15
C SER A 176 -21.23 -9.59 -12.06
N ALA A 177 -21.30 -10.12 -10.85
CA ALA A 177 -22.07 -9.46 -9.79
C ALA A 177 -21.32 -8.23 -9.27
N GLU A 178 -21.89 -7.07 -9.57
CA GLU A 178 -21.47 -5.76 -9.10
C GLU A 178 -21.42 -5.73 -7.57
N LEU A 179 -20.43 -5.01 -7.03
CA LEU A 179 -20.37 -4.71 -5.61
C LEU A 179 -21.42 -3.64 -5.32
N ASP A 180 -22.43 -3.97 -4.50
CA ASP A 180 -23.51 -3.02 -4.18
C ASP A 180 -22.93 -1.70 -3.62
N GLY A 181 -23.33 -0.58 -4.25
CA GLY A 181 -22.84 0.75 -3.91
C GLY A 181 -21.40 1.08 -4.30
N VAL A 182 -20.70 0.24 -5.09
CA VAL A 182 -19.30 0.46 -5.48
C VAL A 182 -19.12 0.45 -7.00
N ASP A 183 -18.65 1.58 -7.54
CA ASP A 183 -18.26 1.69 -8.95
C ASP A 183 -16.75 1.45 -9.12
N LEU A 184 -16.39 0.28 -9.66
CA LEU A 184 -15.00 -0.10 -9.95
C LEU A 184 -14.46 0.53 -11.24
N SER A 185 -15.30 1.22 -12.02
CA SER A 185 -14.95 1.81 -13.31
C SER A 185 -14.46 3.25 -13.22
N THR A 186 -14.71 3.92 -12.09
CA THR A 186 -14.38 5.33 -11.84
C THR A 186 -13.28 5.44 -10.77
N PRO A 187 -12.00 5.61 -11.16
CA PRO A 187 -10.92 5.80 -10.19
C PRO A 187 -11.04 7.16 -9.50
N LEU A 188 -10.94 7.16 -8.17
CA LEU A 188 -10.82 8.38 -7.36
C LEU A 188 -9.36 8.72 -7.07
N THR A 189 -9.05 10.01 -6.97
CA THR A 189 -7.70 10.47 -6.62
C THR A 189 -7.51 10.50 -5.11
N TYR A 190 -6.53 9.73 -4.62
CA TYR A 190 -5.98 9.87 -3.28
C TYR A 190 -4.66 10.64 -3.34
N ALA A 191 -4.61 11.80 -2.68
CA ALA A 191 -3.41 12.63 -2.66
C ALA A 191 -2.48 12.18 -1.53
N ASP A 192 -1.35 11.57 -1.90
CA ASP A 192 -0.29 11.19 -0.95
C ASP A 192 1.02 11.95 -1.23
N ARG A 193 1.90 11.84 -0.26
CA ARG A 193 3.28 12.31 -0.19
C ARG A 193 4.13 11.64 -1.27
N PHE A 194 5.35 12.15 -1.47
CA PHE A 194 6.35 11.46 -2.29
C PHE A 194 7.64 11.22 -1.50
N ARG A 195 8.46 10.29 -2.01
CA ARG A 195 9.73 9.92 -1.40
C ARG A 195 10.88 10.02 -2.40
N ILE A 196 11.97 10.67 -2.02
CA ILE A 196 13.26 10.65 -2.73
C ILE A 196 14.28 10.06 -1.76
N ARG A 197 14.72 8.83 -2.02
CA ARG A 197 15.65 8.12 -1.13
C ARG A 197 17.10 8.43 -1.50
N HIS A 198 17.92 8.78 -0.51
CA HIS A 198 19.36 8.95 -0.69
C HIS A 198 20.09 7.59 -0.64
N PRO A 199 21.18 7.41 -1.43
CA PRO A 199 22.01 6.23 -1.34
C PRO A 199 22.63 6.02 0.06
N GLY A 200 22.88 4.77 0.44
CA GLY A 200 23.75 4.40 1.56
C GLY A 200 23.07 4.01 2.87
N LYS A 201 21.96 4.63 3.28
CA LYS A 201 21.33 4.33 4.58
C LYS A 201 20.17 3.33 4.43
N ALA A 202 20.18 2.25 5.23
CA ALA A 202 19.02 1.38 5.42
C ALA A 202 17.88 2.18 6.08
N TRP A 203 16.64 1.92 5.65
CA TRP A 203 15.47 2.63 6.15
C TRP A 203 14.66 1.69 7.04
N ASP A 204 14.84 1.79 8.35
CA ASP A 204 14.27 0.85 9.33
C ASP A 204 13.00 1.41 10.04
N LEU A 205 12.47 2.55 9.58
CA LEU A 205 11.32 3.22 10.21
C LEU A 205 9.97 2.49 10.00
N HIS A 206 9.90 1.53 9.08
CA HIS A 206 8.66 0.79 8.79
C HIS A 206 8.96 -0.72 8.69
N PRO A 207 8.88 -1.48 9.80
CA PRO A 207 8.91 -2.94 9.74
C PRO A 207 7.70 -3.48 8.97
N PRO A 208 7.67 -4.78 8.58
CA PRO A 208 6.50 -5.37 7.93
C PRO A 208 5.21 -5.08 8.71
N HIS A 209 4.22 -4.48 8.03
CA HIS A 209 2.92 -4.09 8.60
C HIS A 209 1.83 -4.16 7.51
N ILE A 210 0.57 -4.02 7.92
CA ILE A 210 -0.59 -3.90 7.04
C ILE A 210 -1.23 -2.54 7.30
N ASP A 211 -1.43 -1.75 6.24
CA ASP A 211 -2.12 -0.47 6.30
C ASP A 211 -3.66 -0.64 6.29
N GLY A 212 -4.40 0.44 6.48
CA GLY A 212 -5.86 0.43 6.34
C GLY A 212 -6.64 0.12 7.63
N ALA A 213 -5.96 -0.28 8.71
CA ALA A 213 -6.45 -0.13 10.10
C ALA A 213 -5.39 -0.52 11.14
N LEU A 214 -5.19 0.33 12.16
CA LEU A 214 -4.81 -0.01 13.54
C LEU A 214 -5.35 1.11 14.45
N ASN A 215 -6.43 0.85 15.21
CA ASN A 215 -6.96 1.72 16.26
C ASN A 215 -6.80 1.05 17.63
#